data_AF-A0AAN6IIE6-F1
#
_entry.id   AF-A0AAN6IIE6-F1
#
_cell.length_a   1.000
_cell.length_b   1.000
_cell.length_c   1.000
_cell.angle_alpha   90.00
_cell.angle_beta   90.00
_cell.angle_gamma   90.00
#
_symmetry.space_group_name_H-M   'P 1'
#
loop_
_entity.id
_entity.type
_entity.pdbx_description
1 polymer ?
#
loop_
_entity_poly.entity_id
_entity_poly.type
_entity_poly.pdbx_seq_one_letter_code
_entity_poly.pdbx_strand_id
1 'polypeptide(L)'
;LRHCAWPGIFNRIGRRRLTTQQTRPTPQLYQHQRALIFPGQGSQFVGMGIDLNEQFSAARHVFQEADDVLGFHLSRLMFSGDPAELTLTKNAQPAIVAVSVAATRALEDASGMDASTMYSATMGHSVGEYSALVAAHAISFADALRLVRVRGEAMQDAVGSRDYAMSACILRRAQVADVVADVERVQHEIQHDVGGADEVVQVANINSSSQVVLSGTRTAVDRAITSLQSKRLAMRAVNLPVSAPFHCSLMAPAKAVLATCIQDM
;
A
#
# COMPACT_ATOMS: atom_id res chain seq x y z
N LEU A 1 8.56 73.92 -14.03
CA LEU A 1 8.56 74.53 -15.38
C LEU A 1 9.77 75.46 -15.50
N ARG A 2 10.64 75.19 -16.49
CA ARG A 2 11.76 76.01 -17.00
C ARG A 2 13.08 76.12 -16.21
N HIS A 3 14.14 75.95 -17.02
CA HIS A 3 15.50 76.53 -17.00
C HIS A 3 16.72 75.76 -16.43
N CYS A 4 17.62 75.49 -17.39
CA CYS A 4 19.09 75.34 -17.44
C CYS A 4 19.95 75.78 -16.24
N ALA A 5 21.02 75.01 -15.95
CA ALA A 5 22.45 75.37 -16.06
C ALA A 5 23.38 74.48 -15.17
N TRP A 6 24.58 74.21 -15.67
CA TRP A 6 25.78 73.53 -15.08
C TRP A 6 26.40 74.26 -13.86
N PRO A 7 27.55 73.87 -13.24
CA PRO A 7 28.15 72.57 -12.86
C PRO A 7 28.77 72.54 -11.42
N GLY A 8 29.09 71.35 -10.88
CA GLY A 8 30.31 71.11 -10.07
C GLY A 8 30.31 71.23 -8.52
N ILE A 9 31.05 70.27 -7.94
CA ILE A 9 31.87 70.30 -6.69
C ILE A 9 31.17 70.09 -5.32
N PHE A 10 31.32 68.91 -4.71
CA PHE A 10 32.22 68.66 -3.55
C PHE A 10 32.09 67.25 -2.92
N ASN A 11 33.25 66.59 -2.88
CA ASN A 11 33.84 65.71 -1.87
C ASN A 11 33.08 64.62 -1.07
N ARG A 12 33.80 63.48 -1.05
CA ARG A 12 34.06 62.56 0.07
C ARG A 12 32.84 61.81 0.63
N ILE A 13 32.83 60.50 0.35
CA ILE A 13 32.92 59.43 1.36
C ILE A 13 33.29 58.16 0.61
N GLY A 14 34.33 57.47 1.09
CA GLY A 14 34.82 56.23 0.49
C GLY A 14 33.73 55.16 0.43
N ARG A 15 33.61 54.49 -0.70
CA ARG A 15 32.92 53.20 -0.79
C ARG A 15 33.90 52.18 -1.34
N ARG A 16 34.25 51.24 -0.44
CA ARG A 16 34.99 50.02 -0.70
C ARG A 16 34.50 49.38 -2.00
N ARG A 17 35.42 49.02 -2.90
CA ARG A 17 35.12 48.06 -3.96
C ARG A 17 34.84 46.72 -3.28
N LEU A 18 33.57 46.44 -3.04
CA LEU A 18 33.10 45.08 -2.84
C LEU A 18 32.98 44.46 -4.23
N THR A 19 34.09 43.92 -4.75
CA THR A 19 34.03 42.86 -5.75
C THR A 19 33.48 41.62 -5.06
N THR A 20 32.18 41.61 -4.83
CA THR A 20 31.45 40.37 -4.60
C THR A 20 31.10 39.86 -5.99
N GLN A 21 31.91 38.92 -6.49
CA GLN A 21 31.39 37.97 -7.45
C GLN A 21 30.15 37.36 -6.78
N GLN A 22 28.96 37.77 -7.22
CA GLN A 22 27.75 37.02 -6.96
C GLN A 22 27.96 35.66 -7.63
N THR A 23 28.46 34.69 -6.87
CA THR A 23 28.27 33.29 -7.18
C THR A 23 26.75 33.13 -7.27
N ARG A 24 26.25 32.92 -8.49
CA ARG A 24 24.88 32.44 -8.66
C ARG A 24 24.79 31.20 -7.77
N PRO A 25 23.81 31.10 -6.85
CA PRO A 25 23.62 29.85 -6.14
C PRO A 25 23.47 28.78 -7.22
N THR A 26 24.36 27.80 -7.19
CA THR A 26 24.18 26.54 -7.92
C THR A 26 22.72 26.15 -7.67
N PRO A 27 21.92 25.81 -8.69
CA PRO A 27 20.60 25.29 -8.42
C PRO A 27 20.83 24.12 -7.48
N GLN A 28 20.42 24.26 -6.21
CA GLN A 28 20.14 23.11 -5.39
C GLN A 28 19.08 22.40 -6.21
N LEU A 29 19.51 21.36 -6.94
CA LEU A 29 18.59 20.40 -7.49
C LEU A 29 17.73 20.05 -6.28
N TYR A 30 16.47 20.50 -6.29
CA TYR A 30 15.49 19.94 -5.38
C TYR A 30 15.59 18.46 -5.65
N GLN A 31 16.23 17.73 -4.75
CA GLN A 31 16.27 16.29 -4.82
C GLN A 31 14.84 15.92 -4.52
N HIS A 32 14.05 15.81 -5.59
CA HIS A 32 12.62 15.57 -5.48
C HIS A 32 12.49 14.32 -4.62
N GLN A 33 11.94 14.51 -3.42
CA GLN A 33 11.68 13.40 -2.51
C GLN A 33 10.62 12.54 -3.19
N ARG A 34 11.08 11.48 -3.84
CA ARG A 34 10.26 10.50 -4.53
C ARG A 34 9.93 9.41 -3.52
N ALA A 35 8.69 8.94 -3.54
CA ALA A 35 8.25 7.80 -2.77
C ALA A 35 7.75 6.71 -3.71
N LEU A 36 8.10 5.45 -3.44
CA LEU A 36 7.49 4.31 -4.11
C LEU A 36 6.32 3.80 -3.27
N ILE A 37 5.14 3.71 -3.88
CA ILE A 37 3.93 3.21 -3.22
C ILE A 37 3.48 1.95 -3.93
N PHE A 38 3.37 0.85 -3.17
CA PHE A 38 3.09 -0.47 -3.68
C PHE A 38 1.63 -0.87 -3.43
N PRO A 39 0.94 -1.43 -4.45
CA PRO A 39 -0.46 -1.80 -4.33
C PRO A 39 -0.66 -3.04 -3.46
N GLY A 40 -1.87 -3.16 -2.91
CA GLY A 40 -2.31 -4.34 -2.18
C GLY A 40 -3.06 -5.36 -3.05
N GLN A 41 -3.66 -6.34 -2.38
CA GLN A 41 -4.52 -7.35 -3.01
C GLN A 41 -5.76 -6.72 -3.66
N GLY A 42 -6.18 -7.28 -4.79
CA GLY A 42 -7.18 -6.72 -5.70
C GLY A 42 -6.57 -6.08 -6.95
N SER A 43 -5.24 -5.92 -6.99
CA SER A 43 -4.50 -5.42 -8.16
C SER A 43 -4.02 -6.52 -9.10
N GLN A 44 -4.14 -7.79 -8.72
CA GLN A 44 -3.70 -8.92 -9.54
C GLN A 44 -4.61 -9.13 -10.76
N PHE A 45 -4.01 -9.45 -11.90
CA PHE A 45 -4.71 -9.85 -13.12
C PHE A 45 -3.83 -10.77 -13.97
N VAL A 46 -4.43 -11.65 -14.76
CA VAL A 46 -3.69 -12.49 -15.70
C VAL A 46 -3.10 -11.63 -16.81
N GLY A 47 -1.82 -11.84 -17.09
CA GLY A 47 -1.01 -11.02 -18.00
C GLY A 47 -0.14 -9.98 -17.27
N MET A 48 -0.26 -9.83 -15.95
CA MET A 48 0.57 -8.90 -15.21
C MET A 48 2.05 -9.30 -15.27
N GLY A 49 2.92 -8.33 -15.56
CA GLY A 49 4.37 -8.54 -15.61
C GLY A 49 4.93 -9.06 -16.94
N ILE A 50 4.10 -9.39 -17.94
CA ILE A 50 4.57 -9.85 -19.26
C ILE A 50 5.49 -8.81 -19.91
N ASP A 51 5.03 -7.55 -20.01
CA ASP A 51 5.81 -6.48 -20.64
C ASP A 51 7.16 -6.27 -19.94
N LEU A 52 7.17 -6.37 -18.60
CA LEU A 52 8.39 -6.26 -17.81
C LEU A 52 9.34 -7.42 -18.10
N ASN A 53 8.82 -8.64 -18.12
CA ASN A 53 9.57 -9.86 -18.42
C ASN A 53 10.15 -9.84 -19.85
N GLU A 54 9.43 -9.31 -20.83
CA GLU A 54 9.92 -9.25 -22.21
C GLU A 54 11.00 -8.18 -22.39
N GLN A 55 10.83 -7.02 -21.76
CA GLN A 55 11.66 -5.84 -22.01
C GLN A 55 12.91 -5.75 -21.11
N PHE A 56 12.85 -6.25 -19.87
CA PHE A 56 13.91 -6.02 -18.88
C PHE A 56 14.47 -7.35 -18.33
N SER A 57 15.78 -7.57 -18.48
CA SER A 57 16.47 -8.74 -17.90
C SER A 57 16.37 -8.76 -16.37
N ALA A 58 16.46 -7.60 -15.71
CA ALA A 58 16.29 -7.48 -14.27
C ALA A 58 14.92 -8.00 -13.79
N ALA A 59 13.84 -7.70 -14.54
CA ALA A 59 12.51 -8.22 -14.25
C ALA A 59 12.41 -9.73 -14.49
N ARG A 60 12.99 -10.25 -15.59
CA ARG A 60 13.04 -11.71 -15.84
C ARG A 60 13.65 -12.47 -14.67
N HIS A 61 14.76 -11.97 -14.14
CA HIS A 61 15.42 -12.60 -12.99
C HIS A 61 14.54 -12.60 -11.74
N VAL A 62 13.73 -11.56 -11.51
CA VAL A 62 12.77 -11.53 -10.40
C VAL A 62 11.74 -12.65 -10.54
N PHE A 63 11.16 -12.84 -11.73
CA PHE A 63 10.17 -13.89 -11.93
C PHE A 63 10.78 -15.29 -11.81
N GLN A 64 12.01 -15.48 -12.29
CA GLN A 64 12.73 -16.74 -12.10
C GLN A 64 13.03 -17.01 -10.61
N GLU A 65 13.54 -16.00 -9.89
CA GLU A 65 13.79 -16.09 -8.44
C GLU A 65 12.49 -16.42 -7.68
N ALA A 66 11.36 -15.86 -8.09
CA ALA A 66 10.07 -16.16 -7.49
C ALA A 66 9.62 -17.60 -7.70
N ASP A 67 9.78 -18.12 -8.92
CA ASP A 67 9.47 -19.52 -9.23
C ASP A 67 10.37 -20.48 -8.43
N ASP A 68 11.68 -20.18 -8.36
CA ASP A 68 12.66 -21.00 -7.66
C ASP A 68 12.41 -21.02 -6.14
N VAL A 69 12.12 -19.87 -5.53
CA VAL A 69 11.87 -19.74 -4.09
C VAL A 69 10.57 -20.44 -3.68
N LEU A 70 9.53 -20.35 -4.50
CA LEU A 70 8.22 -20.94 -4.21
C LEU A 70 8.12 -22.42 -4.63
N GLY A 71 9.02 -22.90 -5.48
CA GLY A 71 9.04 -24.27 -5.96
C GLY A 71 7.94 -24.59 -6.98
N PHE A 72 7.31 -23.58 -7.58
CA PHE A 72 6.34 -23.74 -8.67
C PHE A 72 6.35 -22.52 -9.59
N HIS A 73 5.82 -22.66 -10.80
CA HIS A 73 5.77 -21.59 -11.79
C HIS A 73 4.68 -20.54 -11.48
N LEU A 74 4.95 -19.67 -10.50
CA LEU A 74 4.13 -18.51 -10.22
C LEU A 74 4.05 -17.58 -11.43
N SER A 75 5.18 -17.38 -12.12
CA SER A 75 5.27 -16.59 -13.35
C SER A 75 4.27 -17.06 -14.41
N ARG A 76 4.15 -18.37 -14.63
CA ARG A 76 3.19 -18.96 -15.57
C ARG A 76 1.75 -18.68 -15.17
N LEU A 77 1.43 -18.80 -13.87
CA LEU A 77 0.12 -18.46 -13.33
C LEU A 77 -0.21 -16.97 -13.55
N MET A 78 0.76 -16.08 -13.32
CA MET A 78 0.64 -14.65 -13.54
C MET A 78 0.39 -14.29 -15.01
N PHE A 79 1.13 -14.90 -15.94
CA PHE A 79 1.11 -14.50 -17.34
C PHE A 79 -0.07 -15.10 -18.11
N SER A 80 -0.45 -16.35 -17.81
CA SER A 80 -1.39 -17.10 -18.67
C SER A 80 -2.24 -18.13 -17.92
N GLY A 81 -2.20 -18.13 -16.58
CA GLY A 81 -2.93 -19.09 -15.78
C GLY A 81 -4.42 -18.77 -15.66
N ASP A 82 -5.11 -19.54 -14.81
CA ASP A 82 -6.52 -19.32 -14.50
C ASP A 82 -6.67 -18.08 -13.58
N PRO A 83 -7.48 -17.08 -13.97
CA PRO A 83 -7.79 -15.95 -13.10
C PRO A 83 -8.33 -16.33 -11.71
N ALA A 84 -9.09 -17.42 -11.60
CA ALA A 84 -9.63 -17.89 -10.33
C ALA A 84 -8.52 -18.42 -9.42
N GLU A 85 -7.60 -19.22 -9.96
CA GLU A 85 -6.40 -19.68 -9.26
C GLU A 85 -5.50 -18.52 -8.82
N LEU A 86 -5.28 -17.54 -9.71
CA LEU A 86 -4.47 -16.35 -9.38
C LEU A 86 -5.10 -15.50 -8.28
N THR A 87 -6.44 -15.47 -8.21
CA THR A 87 -7.19 -14.69 -7.21
C THR A 87 -7.17 -15.32 -5.82
N LEU A 88 -6.81 -16.61 -5.70
CA LEU A 88 -6.59 -17.23 -4.39
C LEU A 88 -5.51 -16.45 -3.63
N THR A 89 -5.80 -16.07 -2.39
CA THR A 89 -4.93 -15.21 -1.56
C THR A 89 -3.47 -15.73 -1.49
N LYS A 90 -3.27 -17.05 -1.37
CA LYS A 90 -1.95 -17.71 -1.37
C LYS A 90 -1.14 -17.52 -2.65
N ASN A 91 -1.80 -17.22 -3.78
CA ASN A 91 -1.18 -16.97 -5.08
C ASN A 91 -1.14 -15.46 -5.38
N ALA A 92 -2.23 -14.73 -5.13
CA ALA A 92 -2.33 -13.30 -5.38
C ALA A 92 -1.25 -12.51 -4.64
N GLN A 93 -1.01 -12.82 -3.36
CA GLN A 93 -0.04 -12.11 -2.54
C GLN A 93 1.39 -12.19 -3.09
N PRO A 94 2.00 -13.38 -3.27
CA PRO A 94 3.34 -13.46 -3.86
C PRO A 94 3.39 -12.91 -5.28
N ALA A 95 2.32 -13.05 -6.06
CA ALA A 95 2.27 -12.52 -7.42
C ALA A 95 2.33 -10.98 -7.48
N ILE A 96 1.62 -10.29 -6.59
CA ILE A 96 1.67 -8.83 -6.45
C ILE A 96 3.05 -8.36 -5.99
N VAL A 97 3.67 -9.07 -5.04
CA VAL A 97 5.02 -8.75 -4.59
C VAL A 97 6.04 -8.96 -5.72
N ALA A 98 5.96 -10.07 -6.44
CA ALA A 98 6.86 -10.36 -7.55
C ALA A 98 6.79 -9.30 -8.66
N VAL A 99 5.59 -8.93 -9.13
CA VAL A 99 5.46 -7.90 -10.19
C VAL A 99 5.89 -6.52 -9.69
N SER A 100 5.64 -6.20 -8.42
CA SER A 100 6.08 -4.95 -7.81
C SER A 100 7.61 -4.86 -7.76
N VAL A 101 8.28 -5.91 -7.30
CA VAL A 101 9.73 -5.99 -7.22
C VAL A 101 10.35 -6.03 -8.63
N ALA A 102 9.71 -6.71 -9.59
CA ALA A 102 10.14 -6.72 -10.98
C ALA A 102 10.12 -5.31 -11.59
N ALA A 103 9.07 -4.53 -11.33
CA ALA A 103 8.99 -3.14 -11.77
C ALA A 103 10.06 -2.27 -11.11
N THR A 104 10.30 -2.44 -9.80
CA THR A 104 11.36 -1.72 -9.08
C THR A 104 12.75 -2.04 -9.62
N ARG A 105 13.11 -3.33 -9.76
CA ARG A 105 14.42 -3.73 -10.29
C ARG A 105 14.62 -3.30 -11.75
N ALA A 106 13.57 -3.34 -12.57
CA ALA A 106 13.62 -2.83 -13.94
C ALA A 106 13.84 -1.31 -13.99
N LEU A 107 13.16 -0.55 -13.12
CA LEU A 107 13.36 0.89 -12.99
C LEU A 107 14.79 1.22 -12.55
N GLU A 108 15.30 0.50 -11.55
CA GLU A 108 16.65 0.66 -11.03
C GLU A 108 17.69 0.43 -12.14
N ASP A 109 17.61 -0.73 -12.80
CA ASP A 109 18.51 -1.12 -13.88
C ASP A 109 18.47 -0.12 -15.05
N ALA A 110 17.27 0.27 -15.51
CA ALA A 110 17.10 1.21 -16.61
C ALA A 110 17.59 2.63 -16.28
N SER A 111 17.56 3.02 -15.01
CA SER A 111 17.99 4.35 -14.57
C SER A 111 19.51 4.49 -14.45
N GLY A 112 20.23 3.40 -14.19
CA GLY A 112 21.64 3.41 -13.80
C GLY A 112 21.93 4.17 -12.51
N MET A 113 20.91 4.54 -11.73
CA MET A 113 21.04 5.24 -10.45
C MET A 113 20.99 4.24 -9.30
N ASP A 114 21.67 4.57 -8.20
CA ASP A 114 21.55 3.82 -6.97
C ASP A 114 20.16 4.01 -6.34
N ALA A 115 19.56 2.92 -5.84
CA ALA A 115 18.21 2.92 -5.25
C ALA A 115 18.06 3.97 -4.14
N SER A 116 19.10 4.16 -3.30
CA SER A 116 19.10 5.15 -2.21
C SER A 116 19.02 6.60 -2.70
N THR A 117 19.34 6.84 -3.97
CA THR A 117 19.26 8.17 -4.61
C THR A 117 17.97 8.35 -5.42
N MET A 118 17.25 7.26 -5.71
CA MET A 118 16.05 7.26 -6.53
C MET A 118 14.78 7.58 -5.74
N TYR A 119 14.65 7.08 -4.52
CA TYR A 119 13.50 7.35 -3.68
C TYR A 119 13.95 7.51 -2.23
N SER A 120 13.25 8.36 -1.50
CA SER A 120 13.53 8.68 -0.10
C SER A 120 12.57 7.99 0.86
N ALA A 121 11.52 7.34 0.33
CA ALA A 121 10.54 6.61 1.11
C ALA A 121 9.90 5.49 0.29
N THR A 122 9.47 4.43 0.97
CA THR A 122 8.61 3.38 0.42
C THR A 122 7.39 3.21 1.32
N MET A 123 6.27 2.83 0.72
CA MET A 123 5.04 2.50 1.46
C MET A 123 4.29 1.43 0.70
N GLY A 124 3.60 0.55 1.41
CA GLY A 124 2.79 -0.49 0.79
C GLY A 124 1.41 -0.55 1.40
N HIS A 125 0.40 -0.77 0.57
CA HIS A 125 -0.96 -1.02 1.05
C HIS A 125 -1.13 -2.51 1.33
N SER A 126 -1.34 -2.89 2.60
CA SER A 126 -1.54 -4.30 2.99
C SER A 126 -0.36 -5.18 2.53
N VAL A 127 -0.58 -6.16 1.65
CA VAL A 127 0.51 -7.00 1.12
C VAL A 127 1.59 -6.21 0.37
N GLY A 128 1.28 -5.01 -0.14
CA GLY A 128 2.29 -4.14 -0.74
C GLY A 128 3.40 -3.74 0.23
N GLU A 129 3.19 -3.86 1.54
CA GLU A 129 4.20 -3.57 2.57
C GLU A 129 5.45 -4.44 2.40
N TYR A 130 5.28 -5.69 1.95
CA TYR A 130 6.40 -6.58 1.66
C TYR A 130 7.23 -6.10 0.47
N SER A 131 6.59 -5.63 -0.60
CA SER A 131 7.28 -4.97 -1.72
C SER A 131 8.02 -3.71 -1.27
N ALA A 132 7.42 -2.93 -0.38
CA ALA A 132 8.02 -1.72 0.18
C ALA A 132 9.25 -2.03 1.04
N LEU A 133 9.21 -3.09 1.85
CA LEU A 133 10.32 -3.56 2.67
C LEU A 133 11.47 -4.11 1.81
N VAL A 134 11.16 -4.85 0.73
CA VAL A 134 12.16 -5.32 -0.23
C VAL A 134 12.83 -4.15 -0.95
N ALA A 135 12.05 -3.18 -1.42
CA ALA A 135 12.57 -1.97 -2.07
C ALA A 135 13.39 -1.10 -1.08
N ALA A 136 13.08 -1.14 0.21
CA ALA A 136 13.89 -0.49 1.24
C ALA A 136 15.11 -1.31 1.69
N HIS A 137 15.35 -2.48 1.09
CA HIS A 137 16.38 -3.45 1.50
C HIS A 137 16.28 -3.89 2.96
N ALA A 138 15.10 -3.82 3.56
CA ALA A 138 14.85 -4.23 4.95
C ALA A 138 14.71 -5.75 5.09
N ILE A 139 14.22 -6.43 4.05
CA ILE A 139 14.15 -7.89 3.95
C ILE A 139 14.56 -8.32 2.54
N SER A 140 15.04 -9.57 2.40
CA SER A 140 15.34 -10.12 1.07
C SER A 140 14.05 -10.41 0.29
N PHE A 141 14.14 -10.46 -1.04
CA PHE A 141 12.97 -10.80 -1.87
C PHE A 141 12.53 -12.26 -1.66
N ALA A 142 13.47 -13.19 -1.55
CA ALA A 142 13.18 -14.59 -1.23
C ALA A 142 12.41 -14.74 0.09
N ASP A 143 12.81 -13.98 1.11
CA ASP A 143 12.16 -13.95 2.41
C ASP A 143 10.77 -13.35 2.36
N ALA A 144 10.61 -12.23 1.63
CA ALA A 144 9.31 -11.64 1.38
C ALA A 144 8.37 -12.64 0.71
N LEU A 145 8.82 -13.37 -0.32
CA LEU A 145 8.02 -14.38 -1.02
C LEU A 145 7.56 -15.52 -0.11
N ARG A 146 8.46 -16.06 0.72
CA ARG A 146 8.12 -17.10 1.70
C ARG A 146 7.08 -16.58 2.70
N LEU A 147 7.30 -15.39 3.25
CA LEU A 147 6.39 -14.78 4.21
C LEU A 147 5.01 -14.53 3.61
N VAL A 148 4.92 -13.92 2.42
CA VAL A 148 3.61 -13.64 1.81
C VAL A 148 2.90 -14.88 1.32
N ARG A 149 3.64 -15.94 0.96
CA ARG A 149 3.05 -17.25 0.67
C ARG A 149 2.37 -17.82 1.91
N VAL A 150 3.12 -17.94 3.01
CA VAL A 150 2.58 -18.45 4.28
C VAL A 150 1.45 -17.57 4.80
N ARG A 151 1.60 -16.24 4.72
CA ARG A 151 0.54 -15.28 5.06
C ARG A 151 -0.73 -15.54 4.27
N GLY A 152 -0.61 -15.73 2.96
CA GLY A 152 -1.76 -15.97 2.09
C GLY A 152 -2.47 -17.29 2.38
N GLU A 153 -1.72 -18.36 2.66
CA GLU A 153 -2.27 -19.66 3.08
C GLU A 153 -2.97 -19.55 4.44
N ALA A 154 -2.29 -19.02 5.45
CA ALA A 154 -2.84 -18.90 6.79
C ALA A 154 -4.09 -18.01 6.85
N MET A 155 -4.15 -16.95 6.02
CA MET A 155 -5.34 -16.10 5.90
C MET A 155 -6.52 -16.82 5.25
N GLN A 156 -6.28 -17.74 4.31
CA GLN A 156 -7.34 -18.58 3.73
C GLN A 156 -7.83 -19.65 4.72
N ASP A 157 -6.92 -20.22 5.49
CA ASP A 157 -7.28 -21.27 6.45
C ASP A 157 -8.01 -20.71 7.67
N ALA A 158 -7.75 -19.45 8.05
CA ALA A 158 -8.34 -18.81 9.22
C ALA A 158 -9.87 -18.63 9.16
N VAL A 159 -10.48 -18.67 7.97
CA VAL A 159 -11.91 -18.37 7.79
C VAL A 159 -12.85 -19.57 7.86
N GLY A 160 -12.36 -20.82 7.80
CA GLY A 160 -13.26 -21.98 7.85
C GLY A 160 -14.49 -21.85 6.92
N SER A 161 -15.69 -22.20 7.41
CA SER A 161 -16.93 -22.24 6.62
C SER A 161 -17.96 -21.15 6.93
N ARG A 162 -17.59 -20.11 7.69
CA ARG A 162 -18.54 -19.08 8.13
C ARG A 162 -18.68 -17.98 7.06
N ASP A 163 -19.80 -17.25 7.11
CA ASP A 163 -20.05 -16.16 6.17
C ASP A 163 -19.44 -14.85 6.67
N TYR A 164 -18.66 -14.21 5.79
CA TYR A 164 -17.88 -13.02 6.08
C TYR A 164 -18.08 -11.97 5.00
N ALA A 165 -17.72 -10.73 5.34
CA ALA A 165 -17.73 -9.64 4.40
C ALA A 165 -16.56 -8.68 4.64
N MET A 166 -16.08 -8.10 3.55
CA MET A 166 -15.42 -6.81 3.59
C MET A 166 -16.18 -5.84 2.68
N SER A 167 -16.43 -4.63 3.17
CA SER A 167 -17.24 -3.65 2.43
C SER A 167 -16.61 -2.26 2.48
N ALA A 168 -16.39 -1.68 1.29
CA ALA A 168 -15.92 -0.30 1.16
C ALA A 168 -17.08 0.68 1.35
N CYS A 169 -17.00 1.47 2.41
CA CYS A 169 -17.95 2.53 2.75
C CYS A 169 -17.45 3.88 2.22
N ILE A 170 -18.26 4.51 1.35
CA ILE A 170 -18.01 5.86 0.83
C ILE A 170 -18.61 6.87 1.80
N LEU A 171 -17.76 7.67 2.44
CA LEU A 171 -18.14 8.58 3.52
C LEU A 171 -18.78 9.88 3.01
N ARG A 172 -19.64 10.48 3.84
CA ARG A 172 -20.39 11.71 3.51
C ARG A 172 -19.94 12.89 4.36
N ARG A 173 -18.82 13.54 4.03
CA ARG A 173 -18.26 14.66 4.83
C ARG A 173 -18.16 14.33 6.34
N ALA A 174 -18.08 13.03 6.67
CA ALA A 174 -17.93 12.54 8.03
C ALA A 174 -16.45 12.58 8.40
N GLN A 175 -16.16 12.77 9.69
CA GLN A 175 -14.81 12.51 10.18
C GLN A 175 -14.64 11.00 10.31
N VAL A 176 -13.47 10.48 9.94
CA VAL A 176 -13.14 9.05 10.09
C VAL A 176 -13.31 8.61 11.55
N ALA A 177 -13.01 9.49 12.51
CA ALA A 177 -13.22 9.25 13.93
C ALA A 177 -14.68 8.93 14.29
N ASP A 178 -15.66 9.65 13.71
CA ASP A 178 -17.09 9.39 13.95
C ASP A 178 -17.51 8.02 13.40
N VAL A 179 -16.93 7.62 12.27
CA VAL A 179 -17.18 6.32 11.65
C VAL A 179 -16.61 5.19 12.49
N VAL A 180 -15.37 5.33 12.97
CA VAL A 180 -14.72 4.35 13.85
C VAL A 180 -15.54 4.20 15.15
N ALA A 181 -15.89 5.30 15.79
CA ALA A 181 -16.68 5.29 17.02
C ALA A 181 -18.07 4.63 16.82
N ASP A 182 -18.72 4.85 15.68
CA ASP A 182 -20.00 4.21 15.39
C ASP A 182 -19.85 2.69 15.17
N VAL A 183 -18.81 2.26 14.47
CA VAL A 183 -18.51 0.83 14.26
C VAL A 183 -18.18 0.14 15.58
N GLU A 184 -17.40 0.76 16.45
CA GLU A 184 -17.09 0.24 17.80
C GLU A 184 -18.34 0.12 18.66
N ARG A 185 -19.24 1.12 18.61
CA ARG A 185 -20.54 1.05 19.30
C ARG A 185 -21.37 -0.12 18.76
N VAL A 186 -21.47 -0.29 17.44
CA VAL A 186 -22.21 -1.41 16.83
C VAL A 186 -21.60 -2.75 17.24
N GLN A 187 -20.28 -2.88 17.23
CA GLN A 187 -19.59 -4.09 17.71
C GLN A 187 -19.95 -4.39 19.17
N HIS A 188 -19.95 -3.38 20.05
CA HIS A 188 -20.30 -3.56 21.45
C HIS A 188 -21.77 -4.01 21.60
N GLU A 189 -22.70 -3.40 20.87
CA GLU A 189 -24.11 -3.81 20.91
C GLU A 189 -24.31 -5.25 20.44
N ILE A 190 -23.63 -5.66 19.36
CA ILE A 190 -23.68 -7.03 18.84
C ILE A 190 -23.23 -8.03 19.93
N GLN A 191 -22.19 -7.72 20.69
CA GLN A 191 -21.68 -8.61 21.75
C GLN A 191 -22.69 -8.86 22.88
N HIS A 192 -23.65 -7.96 23.08
CA HIS A 192 -24.72 -8.11 24.08
C HIS A 192 -25.97 -8.81 23.55
N ASP A 193 -26.05 -9.06 22.24
CA ASP A 193 -27.16 -9.79 21.64
C ASP A 193 -27.05 -11.29 21.92
N VAL A 194 -28.21 -11.95 22.02
CA VAL A 194 -28.27 -13.41 22.11
C VAL A 194 -27.67 -14.01 20.83
N GLY A 195 -26.55 -14.71 20.97
CA GLY A 195 -25.83 -15.33 19.85
C GLY A 195 -24.83 -14.41 19.13
N GLY A 196 -24.63 -13.17 19.60
CA GLY A 196 -23.71 -12.21 18.99
C GLY A 196 -22.25 -12.31 19.47
N ALA A 197 -21.94 -13.20 20.41
CA ALA A 197 -20.61 -13.32 21.00
C ALA A 197 -19.49 -13.57 19.96
N ASP A 198 -19.81 -14.33 18.91
CA ASP A 198 -18.85 -14.66 17.84
C ASP A 198 -18.91 -13.67 16.67
N GLU A 199 -19.84 -12.72 16.65
CA GLU A 199 -20.02 -11.76 15.55
C GLU A 199 -19.03 -10.59 15.67
N VAL A 200 -18.35 -10.27 14.57
CA VAL A 200 -17.25 -9.30 14.55
C VAL A 200 -17.46 -8.30 13.43
N VAL A 201 -17.29 -7.01 13.70
CA VAL A 201 -17.11 -5.95 12.70
C VAL A 201 -16.08 -4.94 13.18
N GLN A 202 -15.10 -4.66 12.32
CA GLN A 202 -14.05 -3.68 12.59
C GLN A 202 -13.76 -2.84 11.35
N VAL A 203 -13.20 -1.65 11.55
CA VAL A 203 -12.63 -0.85 10.45
C VAL A 203 -11.28 -1.47 10.07
N ALA A 204 -11.25 -2.12 8.91
CA ALA A 204 -10.07 -2.80 8.37
C ALA A 204 -9.11 -1.83 7.67
N ASN A 205 -9.64 -0.87 6.92
CA ASN A 205 -8.82 0.10 6.20
C ASN A 205 -9.41 1.50 6.30
N ILE A 206 -8.54 2.49 6.50
CA ILE A 206 -8.83 3.90 6.29
C ILE A 206 -8.05 4.31 5.03
N ASN A 207 -8.70 4.20 3.87
CA ASN A 207 -8.04 4.42 2.59
C ASN A 207 -7.92 5.91 2.25
N SER A 208 -8.89 6.71 2.68
CA SER A 208 -8.88 8.16 2.53
C SER A 208 -9.83 8.82 3.52
N SER A 209 -9.87 10.15 3.54
CA SER A 209 -10.89 10.91 4.26
C SER A 209 -12.33 10.65 3.78
N SER A 210 -12.50 10.00 2.63
CA SER A 210 -13.79 9.70 2.01
C SER A 210 -14.09 8.20 1.88
N GLN A 211 -13.20 7.32 2.33
CA GLN A 211 -13.38 5.88 2.19
C GLN A 211 -12.75 5.10 3.35
N VAL A 212 -13.57 4.24 3.95
CA VAL A 212 -13.10 3.18 4.87
C VAL A 212 -13.57 1.82 4.37
N VAL A 213 -12.93 0.76 4.83
CA VAL A 213 -13.35 -0.62 4.61
C VAL A 213 -13.71 -1.24 5.94
N LEU A 214 -14.90 -1.82 6.03
CA LEU A 214 -15.32 -2.64 7.16
C LEU A 214 -15.00 -4.11 6.87
N SER A 215 -14.69 -4.88 7.90
CA SER A 215 -14.33 -6.29 7.79
C SER A 215 -14.84 -7.07 8.99
N GLY A 216 -15.34 -8.27 8.75
CA GLY A 216 -15.91 -9.09 9.80
C GLY A 216 -16.86 -10.18 9.31
N THR A 217 -17.71 -10.64 10.21
CA THR A 217 -18.84 -11.53 9.87
C THR A 217 -19.88 -10.76 9.07
N ARG A 218 -20.55 -11.44 8.12
CA ARG A 218 -21.48 -10.76 7.21
C ARG A 218 -22.56 -9.98 7.96
N THR A 219 -23.21 -10.62 8.93
CA THR A 219 -24.30 -10.00 9.71
C THR A 219 -23.84 -8.75 10.47
N ALA A 220 -22.64 -8.79 11.09
CA ALA A 220 -22.10 -7.64 11.81
C ALA A 220 -21.71 -6.49 10.87
N VAL A 221 -21.10 -6.80 9.72
CA VAL A 221 -20.76 -5.80 8.69
C VAL A 221 -22.01 -5.13 8.14
N ASP A 222 -23.04 -5.89 7.80
CA ASP A 222 -24.30 -5.36 7.26
C ASP A 222 -25.03 -4.45 8.29
N ARG A 223 -24.99 -4.81 9.58
CA ARG A 223 -25.52 -3.97 10.66
C ARG A 223 -24.74 -2.67 10.80
N ALA A 224 -23.41 -2.71 10.75
CA ALA A 224 -22.58 -1.51 10.82
C ALA A 224 -22.81 -0.58 9.62
N ILE A 225 -22.91 -1.13 8.40
CA ILE A 225 -23.27 -0.36 7.20
C ILE A 225 -24.62 0.35 7.39
N THR A 226 -25.63 -0.38 7.87
CA THR A 226 -26.97 0.17 8.11
C THR A 226 -26.92 1.32 9.11
N SER A 227 -26.17 1.16 10.20
CA SER A 227 -25.94 2.21 11.20
C SER A 227 -25.30 3.45 10.58
N LEU A 228 -24.18 3.30 9.88
CA LEU A 228 -23.46 4.40 9.25
C LEU A 228 -24.33 5.17 8.25
N GLN A 229 -25.16 4.47 7.46
CA GLN A 229 -26.07 5.08 6.50
C GLN A 229 -27.22 5.82 7.20
N SER A 230 -27.82 5.22 8.23
CA SER A 230 -28.91 5.85 9.01
C SER A 230 -28.46 7.16 9.67
N LYS A 231 -27.21 7.20 10.14
CA LYS A 231 -26.57 8.39 10.73
C LYS A 231 -25.99 9.35 9.70
N ARG A 232 -26.13 9.05 8.40
CA ARG A 232 -25.60 9.84 7.27
C ARG A 232 -24.08 10.00 7.30
N LEU A 233 -23.36 9.08 7.93
CA LEU A 233 -21.89 9.02 7.95
C LEU A 233 -21.33 8.40 6.65
N ALA A 234 -22.05 7.43 6.08
CA ALA A 234 -21.74 6.82 4.79
C ALA A 234 -22.86 7.08 3.77
N MET A 235 -22.50 7.41 2.53
CA MET A 235 -23.45 7.55 1.41
C MET A 235 -23.78 6.20 0.78
N ARG A 236 -22.79 5.30 0.72
CA ARG A 236 -22.87 4.03 0.00
C ARG A 236 -21.89 3.04 0.62
N ALA A 237 -22.22 1.76 0.55
CA ALA A 237 -21.29 0.67 0.82
C ALA A 237 -21.22 -0.27 -0.39
N VAL A 238 -20.06 -0.87 -0.64
CA VAL A 238 -19.80 -1.80 -1.74
C VAL A 238 -19.10 -3.02 -1.19
N ASN A 239 -19.68 -4.21 -1.37
CA ASN A 239 -19.04 -5.45 -0.99
C ASN A 239 -17.84 -5.72 -1.88
N LEU A 240 -16.71 -6.05 -1.26
CA LEU A 240 -15.48 -6.38 -1.94
C LEU A 240 -15.47 -7.88 -2.29
N PRO A 241 -15.05 -8.28 -3.50
CA PRO A 241 -14.95 -9.67 -3.90
C PRO A 241 -13.70 -10.31 -3.30
N VAL A 242 -13.72 -10.52 -1.98
CA VAL A 242 -12.61 -11.11 -1.21
C VAL A 242 -13.03 -12.42 -0.56
N SER A 243 -12.05 -13.29 -0.32
CA SER A 243 -12.27 -14.63 0.24
C SER A 243 -12.25 -14.69 1.77
N ALA A 244 -11.87 -13.61 2.46
CA ALA A 244 -11.82 -13.56 3.92
C ALA A 244 -11.97 -12.13 4.47
N PRO A 245 -12.31 -11.95 5.76
CA PRO A 245 -12.37 -10.67 6.43
C PRO A 245 -10.96 -10.25 6.90
N PHE A 246 -10.17 -9.75 5.96
CA PHE A 246 -8.80 -9.30 6.25
C PHE A 246 -8.77 -8.09 7.20
N HIS A 247 -7.66 -7.90 7.90
CA HIS A 247 -7.43 -6.77 8.82
C HIS A 247 -8.46 -6.63 9.95
N CYS A 248 -9.00 -7.75 10.44
CA CYS A 248 -9.80 -7.79 11.66
C CYS A 248 -9.36 -8.93 12.59
N SER A 249 -9.93 -8.99 13.80
CA SER A 249 -9.59 -9.96 14.84
C SER A 249 -9.79 -11.42 14.43
N LEU A 250 -10.65 -11.69 13.43
CA LEU A 250 -10.82 -13.03 12.86
C LEU A 250 -9.54 -13.56 12.19
N MET A 251 -8.58 -12.70 11.87
CA MET A 251 -7.26 -13.08 11.34
C MET A 251 -6.25 -13.43 12.44
N ALA A 252 -6.65 -13.52 13.71
CA ALA A 252 -5.76 -13.90 14.81
C ALA A 252 -5.03 -15.25 14.58
N PRO A 253 -5.64 -16.30 14.01
CA PRO A 253 -4.92 -17.54 13.67
C PRO A 253 -3.81 -17.29 12.65
N ALA A 254 -4.10 -16.54 11.59
CA ALA A 254 -3.10 -16.19 10.57
C ALA A 254 -1.96 -15.34 11.13
N LYS A 255 -2.27 -14.41 12.05
CA LYS A 255 -1.28 -13.61 12.77
C LYS A 255 -0.32 -14.48 13.57
N ALA A 256 -0.82 -15.51 14.26
CA ALA A 256 0.02 -16.40 15.06
C ALA A 256 1.02 -17.17 14.19
N VAL A 257 0.57 -17.74 13.07
CA VAL A 257 1.44 -18.43 12.11
C VAL A 257 2.53 -17.50 11.58
N LEU A 258 2.14 -16.31 11.13
CA LEU A 258 3.08 -15.35 10.55
C LEU A 258 4.11 -14.84 11.57
N ALA A 259 3.70 -14.66 12.84
CA ALA A 259 4.60 -14.23 13.90
C ALA A 259 5.72 -15.25 14.15
N THR A 260 5.39 -16.55 14.14
CA THR A 260 6.40 -17.62 14.24
C THR A 260 7.37 -17.57 13.05
N CYS A 261 6.85 -17.47 11.81
CA CYS A 261 7.72 -17.42 10.63
C CYS A 261 8.68 -16.22 10.65
N ILE A 262 8.25 -15.06 11.13
CA ILE A 262 9.13 -13.87 11.22
C ILE A 262 10.22 -14.06 12.29
N GLN A 263 9.95 -14.80 13.38
CA GLN A 263 10.94 -15.07 14.42
C GLN A 263 12.01 -16.08 14.00
N ASP A 264 11.67 -16.97 13.07
CA ASP A 264 12.55 -18.03 12.59
C ASP A 264 13.48 -17.58 11.43
N MET A 265 13.40 -16.31 11.02
CA MET A 265 14.18 -15.68 9.94
C MET A 265 15.33 -14.83 10.49
#